data_AF-A0A164XMR6-F1
#
_entry.id   AF-A0A164XMR6-F1
#
_cell.length_a   1.000
_cell.length_b   1.000
_cell.length_c   1.000
_cell.angle_alpha   90.00
_cell.angle_beta   90.00
_cell.angle_gamma   90.00
#
_symmetry.space_group_name_H-M   'P 1'
#
loop_
_entity.id
_entity.type
_entity.pdbx_description
1 polymer ?
#
loop_
_entity_poly.entity_id
_entity_poly.type
_entity_poly.pdbx_seq_one_letter_code
_entity_poly.pdbx_strand_id
1 'polypeptide(L)'
;MSALEVIGLLFCLYLLWSIVSALFNLLYTCYLGNALGRSINVKKLGSWAVVTGATDGIGRAYAEELARKGLNIVLISRSLFKLQNVAREIGKFWMPFSTILP
;
A
#
# COMPACT_ATOMS: atom_id res chain seq x y z
N MET A 1 -21.12 -3.10 49.31
CA MET A 1 -20.84 -3.42 47.89
C MET A 1 -20.46 -4.88 47.84
N SER A 2 -21.29 -5.70 47.23
CA SER A 2 -21.09 -7.14 47.18
C SER A 2 -19.94 -7.45 46.22
N ALA A 3 -19.09 -8.44 46.52
CA ALA A 3 -17.93 -8.77 45.68
C ALA A 3 -18.29 -9.04 44.21
N LEU A 4 -19.51 -9.55 43.97
CA LEU A 4 -20.06 -9.78 42.63
C LEU A 4 -20.28 -8.47 41.84
N GLU A 5 -20.67 -7.38 42.50
CA GLU A 5 -20.87 -6.07 41.86
C GLU A 5 -19.53 -5.50 41.37
N VAL A 6 -18.47 -5.68 42.15
CA VAL A 6 -17.13 -5.21 41.80
C VAL A 6 -16.57 -5.98 40.61
N ILE A 7 -16.72 -7.31 40.59
CA ILE A 7 -16.28 -8.16 39.48
C ILE A 7 -17.06 -7.82 38.20
N GLY A 8 -18.38 -7.64 38.32
CA GLY A 8 -19.23 -7.21 37.21
C GLY A 8 -18.80 -5.87 36.63
N LEU A 9 -18.51 -4.88 37.48
CA LEU A 9 -18.07 -3.56 37.04
C LEU A 9 -16.73 -3.62 36.27
N LEU A 10 -15.74 -4.35 36.78
CA LEU A 10 -14.45 -4.51 36.12
C LEU A 10 -14.58 -5.20 34.75
N PHE A 11 -15.44 -6.22 34.66
CA PHE A 11 -15.69 -6.91 33.39
C PHE A 11 -16.39 -5.99 32.37
N CYS A 12 -17.38 -5.21 32.80
CA CYS A 12 -18.03 -4.21 31.96
C CYS A 12 -17.04 -3.15 31.46
N LEU A 13 -16.15 -2.65 32.33
CA LEU A 13 -15.10 -1.70 31.95
C LEU A 13 -14.13 -2.30 30.93
N TYR A 14 -13.75 -3.57 31.09
CA TYR A 14 -12.89 -4.28 30.14
C TYR A 14 -13.56 -4.46 28.78
N LEU A 15 -14.84 -4.86 28.74
CA LEU A 15 -15.60 -4.99 27.49
C LEU A 15 -15.74 -3.65 26.77
N LEU A 16 -16.06 -2.59 27.51
CA LEU A 16 -16.14 -1.23 26.96
C LEU A 16 -14.79 -0.80 26.38
N TRP A 17 -13.69 -1.01 27.10
CA TRP A 17 -12.35 -0.72 26.61
C TRP A 17 -12.01 -1.51 25.33
N SER A 18 -12.34 -2.80 25.30
CA SER A 18 -12.12 -3.66 24.12
C SER A 18 -12.87 -3.14 22.89
N ILE A 19 -14.15 -2.81 23.04
CA ILE A 19 -14.99 -2.28 21.94
C ILE A 19 -14.47 -0.91 21.48
N VAL A 20 -14.16 -0.02 22.41
CA VAL A 20 -13.60 1.31 22.09
C VAL A 20 -12.26 1.17 21.36
N SER A 21 -11.38 0.28 21.83
CA SER A 21 -10.09 0.05 21.18
C SER A 21 -10.22 -0.55 19.78
N ALA A 22 -11.20 -1.44 19.56
CA ALA A 22 -11.48 -2.01 18.25
C ALA A 22 -12.03 -0.96 17.28
N LEU A 23 -12.98 -0.13 17.73
CA LEU A 23 -13.52 0.98 16.94
C LEU A 23 -12.45 2.02 16.64
N PHE A 24 -11.59 2.35 17.60
CA PHE A 24 -10.47 3.25 17.42
C PHE A 24 -9.47 2.68 16.42
N ASN A 25 -9.06 1.41 16.53
CA ASN A 25 -8.16 0.79 15.56
C ASN A 25 -8.76 0.71 14.15
N LEU A 26 -10.06 0.44 14.04
CA LEU A 26 -10.77 0.42 12.76
C LEU A 26 -10.81 1.83 12.14
N LEU A 27 -11.19 2.84 12.92
CA LEU A 27 -11.22 4.23 12.49
C LEU A 27 -9.81 4.73 12.14
N TYR A 28 -8.81 4.39 12.95
CA TYR A 28 -7.42 4.75 12.70
C TYR A 28 -6.87 4.08 11.45
N THR A 29 -7.09 2.79 11.25
CA THR A 29 -6.53 2.07 10.10
C THR A 29 -7.22 2.49 8.79
N CYS A 30 -8.54 2.64 8.79
CA CYS A 30 -9.31 2.97 7.59
C CYS A 30 -9.26 4.46 7.24
N TYR A 31 -9.33 5.36 8.24
CA TYR A 31 -9.48 6.79 8.01
C TYR A 31 -8.18 7.57 8.26
N LEU A 32 -7.57 7.40 9.44
CA LEU A 32 -6.41 8.22 9.83
C LEU A 32 -5.08 7.72 9.26
N GLY A 33 -4.89 6.42 9.07
CA GLY A 33 -3.61 5.82 8.68
C GLY A 33 -3.24 6.13 7.23
N ASN A 34 -4.24 6.15 6.34
CA ASN A 34 -4.08 6.58 4.96
C ASN A 34 -3.91 8.11 4.87
N ALA A 35 -4.64 8.88 5.69
CA ALA A 35 -4.61 10.35 5.72
C ALA A 35 -3.33 10.93 6.37
N LEU A 36 -2.77 10.28 7.39
CA LEU A 36 -1.53 10.68 8.08
C LEU A 36 -0.27 10.43 7.25
N GLY A 37 -0.41 10.02 5.99
CA GLY A 37 0.70 10.03 5.06
C GLY A 37 1.81 9.07 5.45
N ARG A 38 1.50 7.96 6.14
CA ARG A 38 2.42 6.83 6.35
C ARG A 38 2.71 6.07 5.04
N SER A 39 2.44 6.72 3.90
CA SER A 39 3.03 6.44 2.61
C SER A 39 4.54 6.62 2.73
N ILE A 40 5.27 5.51 2.71
CA ILE A 40 6.71 5.49 2.49
C ILE A 40 7.08 6.45 1.35
N ASN A 41 7.96 7.40 1.64
CA ASN A 41 8.47 8.29 0.60
C ASN A 41 9.50 7.50 -0.22
N VAL A 42 9.00 6.85 -1.27
CA VAL A 42 9.77 6.01 -2.18
C VAL A 42 10.98 6.73 -2.81
N LYS A 43 10.95 8.06 -2.95
CA LYS A 43 12.12 8.83 -3.42
C LYS A 43 13.30 8.78 -2.44
N LYS A 44 13.06 8.56 -1.15
CA LYS A 44 14.14 8.38 -0.16
C LYS A 44 14.78 7.00 -0.24
N LEU A 45 14.10 6.01 -0.82
CA LEU A 45 14.61 4.64 -0.96
C LEU A 45 15.49 4.50 -2.21
N GLY A 46 15.30 5.35 -3.21
CA GLY A 46 16.14 5.41 -4.41
C GLY A 46 15.44 6.09 -5.59
N SER A 47 16.16 6.24 -6.68
CA SER A 47 15.63 6.81 -7.93
C SER A 47 15.03 5.76 -8.86
N TRP A 48 15.31 4.47 -8.62
CA TRP A 48 14.92 3.36 -9.48
C TRP A 48 14.09 2.33 -8.72
N ALA A 49 13.08 1.79 -9.39
CA ALA A 49 12.30 0.66 -8.91
C ALA A 49 12.27 -0.45 -9.97
N VAL A 50 12.47 -1.70 -9.55
CA VAL A 50 12.38 -2.87 -10.42
C VAL A 50 11.08 -3.60 -10.10
N VAL A 51 10.25 -3.82 -11.11
CA VAL A 51 8.97 -4.50 -10.96
C VAL A 51 8.97 -5.77 -11.80
N THR A 52 9.02 -6.91 -11.10
CA THR A 52 8.89 -8.24 -11.70
C THR A 52 7.40 -8.60 -11.84
N GLY A 53 7.00 -9.15 -12.99
CA GLY A 53 5.60 -9.47 -13.26
C GLY A 53 4.73 -8.24 -13.55
N ALA A 54 5.32 -7.17 -14.10
CA ALA A 54 4.64 -5.89 -14.32
C ALA A 54 3.56 -5.90 -15.43
N THR A 55 3.29 -7.05 -16.05
CA THR A 55 2.37 -7.15 -17.19
C THR A 55 0.90 -7.16 -16.81
N ASP A 56 0.56 -7.54 -15.58
CA ASP A 56 -0.83 -7.64 -15.14
C ASP A 56 -0.98 -7.58 -13.61
N GLY A 57 -2.22 -7.44 -13.15
CA GLY A 57 -2.62 -7.51 -11.75
C GLY A 57 -1.85 -6.52 -10.86
N ILE A 58 -1.34 -7.04 -9.75
CA ILE A 58 -0.67 -6.24 -8.71
C ILE A 58 0.62 -5.62 -9.26
N GLY A 59 1.38 -6.34 -10.08
CA GLY A 59 2.64 -5.83 -10.64
C GLY A 59 2.42 -4.60 -11.52
N ARG A 60 1.37 -4.62 -12.36
CA ARG A 60 1.00 -3.47 -13.18
C ARG A 60 0.58 -2.27 -12.32
N ALA A 61 -0.31 -2.47 -11.35
CA ALA A 61 -0.77 -1.39 -10.47
C ALA A 61 0.39 -0.75 -9.69
N TYR A 62 1.34 -1.56 -9.21
CA TYR A 62 2.55 -1.04 -8.56
C TYR A 62 3.45 -0.26 -9.52
N ALA A 63 3.64 -0.73 -10.75
CA ALA A 63 4.41 -0.01 -11.75
C ALA A 63 3.79 1.36 -12.07
N GLU A 64 2.46 1.43 -12.21
CA GLU A 64 1.73 2.68 -12.41
C GLU A 64 1.88 3.64 -11.23
N GLU A 65 1.67 3.18 -10.00
CA GLU A 65 1.78 4.03 -8.81
C GLU A 65 3.22 4.51 -8.55
N LEU A 66 4.22 3.66 -8.76
CA LEU A 66 5.62 4.06 -8.65
C LEU A 66 6.00 5.12 -9.70
N ALA A 67 5.42 5.04 -10.89
CA ALA A 67 5.68 6.00 -11.96
C ALA A 67 5.03 7.35 -11.64
N ARG A 68 3.79 7.34 -11.12
CA ARG A 68 3.12 8.55 -10.63
C ARG A 68 3.87 9.23 -9.50
N LYS A 69 4.58 8.46 -8.66
CA LYS A 69 5.47 9.00 -7.61
C LYS A 69 6.81 9.53 -8.16
N GLY A 70 7.06 9.37 -9.44
CA GLY A 70 8.20 9.95 -10.14
C GLY A 70 9.49 9.15 -10.04
N LEU A 71 9.41 7.82 -9.92
CA LEU A 71 10.57 6.94 -9.96
C LEU A 71 10.85 6.45 -11.38
N ASN A 72 12.10 6.13 -11.66
CA ASN A 72 12.50 5.43 -12.87
C ASN A 72 12.19 3.94 -12.69
N ILE A 73 11.59 3.30 -13.69
CA ILE A 73 11.09 1.93 -13.51
C ILE A 73 11.70 0.99 -14.53
N VAL A 74 12.15 -0.16 -14.04
CA VAL A 74 12.55 -1.32 -14.84
C VAL A 74 11.45 -2.37 -14.75
N LEU A 75 10.82 -2.67 -15.88
CA LEU A 75 9.75 -3.65 -15.97
C LEU A 75 10.32 -4.99 -16.45
N ILE A 76 10.04 -6.08 -15.72
CA ILE A 76 10.52 -7.43 -16.07
C ILE A 76 9.31 -8.38 -16.18
N SER A 77 9.16 -9.08 -17.30
CA SER A 77 8.14 -10.12 -17.47
C SER A 77 8.48 -11.05 -18.64
N ARG A 78 7.89 -12.25 -18.62
CA ARG A 78 8.08 -13.28 -19.66
C ARG A 78 7.42 -12.95 -21.00
N SER A 79 6.45 -12.03 -21.02
CA SER A 79 5.70 -11.69 -22.24
C SER A 79 6.03 -10.28 -22.72
N LEU A 80 6.88 -10.19 -23.74
CA LEU A 80 7.36 -8.93 -24.30
C LEU A 80 6.22 -8.06 -24.85
N PHE A 81 5.24 -8.66 -25.54
CA PHE A 81 4.11 -7.92 -26.12
C PHE A 81 3.27 -7.20 -25.06
N LYS A 82 2.93 -7.90 -23.97
CA LYS A 82 2.19 -7.31 -22.85
C LYS A 82 3.04 -6.24 -22.15
N LEU A 83 4.33 -6.49 -21.99
CA LEU A 83 5.26 -5.56 -21.34
C LEU A 83 5.37 -4.23 -22.09
N GLN A 84 5.46 -4.29 -23.42
CA GLN A 84 5.50 -3.10 -24.28
C GLN A 84 4.21 -2.29 -24.22
N ASN A 85 3.05 -2.95 -24.12
CA ASN A 85 1.78 -2.24 -23.94
C ASN A 85 1.74 -1.48 -22.61
N VAL A 86 2.14 -2.12 -21.51
CA VAL A 86 2.20 -1.47 -20.19
C VAL A 86 3.23 -0.33 -20.20
N ALA A 87 4.42 -0.54 -20.77
CA ALA A 87 5.43 0.51 -20.89
C ALA A 87 4.92 1.72 -21.69
N ARG A 88 4.15 1.49 -22.76
CA ARG A 88 3.54 2.55 -23.57
C ARG A 88 2.46 3.31 -22.80
N GLU A 89 1.66 2.63 -22.00
CA GLU A 89 0.64 3.27 -21.17
C GLU A 89 1.25 4.14 -20.08
N ILE A 90 2.23 3.61 -19.33
CA ILE A 90 2.86 4.38 -18.27
C ILE A 90 3.72 5.52 -18.86
N GLY A 91 4.35 5.29 -20.01
CA GLY A 91 5.09 6.30 -20.77
C GLY A 91 4.28 7.55 -21.15
N LYS A 92 2.95 7.47 -21.18
CA LYS A 92 2.09 8.65 -21.40
C LYS A 92 2.11 9.65 -20.24
N PHE A 93 2.37 9.18 -19.03
CA PHE A 93 2.29 9.99 -17.81
C PHE A 93 3.65 10.26 -17.16
N TRP A 94 4.66 9.42 -17.43
CA TRP A 94 6.00 9.56 -16.87
C TRP A 94 7.05 8.92 -17.80
N MET A 95 8.19 9.59 -18.02
CA MET A 95 9.33 9.03 -18.76
C MET A 95 10.60 9.32 -17.96
N PRO A 96 11.18 8.33 -17.24
CA PRO A 96 12.28 7.53 -17.81
C PRO A 96 12.11 6.02 -17.58
N PHE A 97 11.87 5.27 -18.65
CA PHE A 97 11.82 3.80 -18.66
C PHE A 97 13.12 3.22 -19.24
N SER A 98 13.75 2.29 -18.54
CA SER A 98 14.72 1.38 -19.14
C SER A 98 14.07 0.00 -19.27
N THR A 99 13.51 -0.29 -20.43
CA THR A 99 13.00 -1.63 -20.75
C THR A 99 14.21 -2.56 -20.86
N ILE A 100 14.38 -3.47 -19.91
CA ILE A 100 15.42 -4.52 -20.00
C ILE A 100 14.73 -5.83 -20.38
N LEU A 101 15.37 -6.48 -21.35
CA LEU A 101 15.12 -7.71 -22.11
C LEU A 101 14.42 -8.89 -21.37
N PRO A 102 13.84 -9.84 -22.13
CA PRO A 102 13.12 -11.02 -21.63
C PRO A 102 13.90 -11.92 -20.66
#